data_AF-A0A314Z8N6-F1
#
_entry.id   AF-A0A314Z8N6-F1
#
_cell.length_a   1.000
_cell.length_b   1.000
_cell.length_c   1.000
_cell.angle_alpha   90.00
_cell.angle_beta   90.00
_cell.angle_gamma   90.00
#
_symmetry.space_group_name_H-M   'P 1'
#
loop_
_entity.id
_entity.type
_entity.pdbx_description
1 polymer ?
#
loop_
_entity_poly.entity_id
_entity_poly.type
_entity_poly.pdbx_seq_one_letter_code
_entity_poly.pdbx_strand_id
1 'polypeptide(L)'
;MEKVLVGKVLLTMMIVYVVGSASAQSASNVRATYNLYNPQNINWDLRTASVYCATWDADQPLSWRSKYGWTAFCGPVGPTGQDSCGKCLLVTNTGTGAQVTVRIVDQCSNGGLDLDVNVFNQIDTDGKGNAQGYLIVNYDFVDCGD
;
A
#
# COMPACT_ATOMS: atom_id res chain seq x y z
N MET A 1 -38.41 -24.49 -51.77
CA MET A 1 -38.76 -25.76 -51.11
C MET A 1 -37.41 -26.36 -50.73
N GLU A 2 -36.99 -26.50 -49.48
CA GLU A 2 -37.70 -26.70 -48.21
C GLU A 2 -36.72 -26.35 -47.08
N LYS A 3 -37.25 -25.90 -45.95
CA LYS A 3 -36.55 -25.78 -44.66
C LYS A 3 -36.12 -27.18 -44.22
N VAL A 4 -35.03 -27.32 -43.45
CA VAL A 4 -35.00 -27.81 -42.06
C VAL A 4 -33.57 -28.38 -41.94
N LEU A 5 -32.70 -27.96 -41.02
CA LEU A 5 -32.75 -28.40 -39.64
C LEU A 5 -31.89 -27.47 -38.77
N VAL A 6 -32.62 -26.69 -37.98
CA VAL A 6 -32.21 -26.08 -36.72
C VAL A 6 -31.41 -27.08 -35.88
N GLY A 7 -30.31 -26.62 -35.27
CA GLY A 7 -29.78 -27.25 -34.06
C GLY A 7 -28.41 -27.89 -34.19
N LYS A 8 -27.36 -27.09 -34.37
CA LYS A 8 -26.06 -27.39 -33.76
C LYS A 8 -25.58 -26.17 -33.00
N VAL A 9 -25.72 -26.28 -31.69
CA VAL A 9 -25.09 -25.49 -30.65
C VAL A 9 -23.61 -25.33 -30.99
N LEU A 10 -23.25 -24.25 -31.67
CA LEU A 10 -21.90 -23.70 -31.60
C LEU A 10 -22.03 -22.41 -30.82
N LEU A 11 -21.90 -22.59 -29.50
CA LEU A 11 -21.63 -21.57 -28.51
C LEU A 11 -20.38 -20.81 -28.98
N THR A 12 -20.56 -19.72 -29.71
CA THR A 12 -19.48 -18.81 -30.08
C THR A 12 -18.97 -18.20 -28.79
N MET A 13 -17.89 -18.78 -28.27
CA MET A 13 -17.14 -18.34 -27.10
C MET A 13 -16.74 -16.87 -27.33
N MET A 14 -17.52 -15.92 -26.80
CA MET A 14 -17.08 -14.54 -26.64
C MET A 14 -15.93 -14.58 -25.64
N ILE A 15 -14.70 -14.69 -26.15
CA ILE A 15 -13.50 -14.39 -25.39
C ILE A 15 -13.51 -12.87 -25.22
N VAL A 16 -14.21 -12.41 -24.17
CA VAL A 16 -14.05 -11.06 -23.66
C VAL A 16 -12.66 -11.03 -23.06
N TYR A 17 -11.68 -10.52 -23.80
CA TYR A 17 -10.41 -10.12 -23.24
C TYR A 17 -10.73 -9.01 -22.23
N VAL A 18 -10.88 -9.37 -20.96
CA VAL A 18 -10.88 -8.40 -19.87
C VAL A 18 -9.46 -7.85 -19.83
N VAL A 19 -9.25 -6.76 -20.56
CA VAL A 19 -8.07 -5.93 -20.35
C VAL A 19 -8.26 -5.36 -18.95
N GLY A 20 -7.53 -5.92 -17.99
CA GLY A 20 -7.56 -5.46 -16.60
C GLY A 20 -7.06 -4.02 -16.55
N SER A 21 -7.97 -3.06 -16.56
CA SER A 21 -7.66 -1.69 -16.17
C SER A 21 -7.24 -1.76 -14.71
N ALA A 22 -5.92 -1.67 -14.43
CA ALA A 22 -5.44 -1.45 -13.08
C ALA A 22 -5.96 -0.08 -12.65
N SER A 23 -7.10 -0.05 -11.97
CA SER A 23 -7.56 1.15 -11.28
C SER A 23 -6.49 1.50 -10.25
N ALA A 24 -5.78 2.61 -10.46
CA ALA A 24 -4.88 3.14 -9.44
C ALA A 24 -5.73 3.41 -8.20
N GLN A 25 -5.48 2.65 -7.14
CA GLN A 25 -6.19 2.80 -5.88
C GLN A 25 -5.56 3.94 -5.11
N SER A 26 -6.37 4.92 -4.71
CA SER A 26 -5.91 6.10 -4.01
C SER A 26 -6.99 6.67 -3.10
N ALA A 27 -6.56 7.44 -2.11
CA ALA A 27 -7.46 8.20 -1.25
C ALA A 27 -6.83 9.53 -0.84
N SER A 28 -7.68 10.48 -0.47
CA SER A 28 -7.28 11.82 -0.06
C SER A 28 -7.79 12.14 1.34
N ASN A 29 -7.14 13.09 2.00
CA ASN A 29 -7.47 13.56 3.35
C ASN A 29 -7.49 12.43 4.40
N VAL A 30 -6.51 11.53 4.30
CA VAL A 30 -6.37 10.36 5.17
C VAL A 30 -5.48 10.72 6.35
N ARG A 31 -5.83 10.25 7.54
CA ARG A 31 -4.99 10.43 8.72
C ARG A 31 -3.78 9.49 8.67
N ALA A 32 -2.59 10.02 8.86
CA ALA A 32 -1.36 9.25 9.08
C ALA A 32 -0.81 9.55 10.47
N THR A 33 -0.69 8.53 11.32
CA THR A 33 0.06 8.60 12.59
C THR A 33 1.48 8.09 12.38
N TYR A 34 2.23 7.92 13.47
CA TYR A 34 3.53 7.27 13.43
C TYR A 34 3.68 6.21 14.51
N ASN A 35 4.53 5.23 14.20
CA ASN A 35 5.00 4.19 15.10
C ASN A 35 6.54 4.14 15.10
N LEU A 36 7.13 3.61 16.18
CA LEU A 36 8.57 3.54 16.39
C LEU A 36 9.15 2.22 15.88
N TYR A 37 8.87 1.84 14.62
CA TYR A 37 9.43 0.62 14.03
C TYR A 37 10.97 0.66 13.99
N ASN A 38 11.54 1.81 13.62
CA ASN A 38 12.98 2.05 13.48
C ASN A 38 13.70 0.92 12.72
N PRO A 39 13.25 0.57 11.50
CA PRO A 39 13.73 -0.62 10.78
C PRO A 39 15.25 -0.60 10.55
N GLN A 40 15.85 0.58 10.37
CA GLN A 40 17.29 0.75 10.23
C GLN A 40 18.09 0.26 11.44
N ASN A 41 17.50 0.26 12.64
CA ASN A 41 18.15 -0.21 13.87
C ASN A 41 18.03 -1.72 14.06
N ILE A 42 17.16 -2.39 13.30
CA ILE A 42 16.86 -3.82 13.40
C ILE A 42 17.18 -4.55 12.09
N ASN A 43 18.08 -4.00 11.27
CA ASN A 43 18.47 -4.57 9.97
C ASN A 43 17.28 -4.83 9.03
N TRP A 44 16.25 -3.99 9.13
CA TRP A 44 15.00 -4.09 8.39
C TRP A 44 14.32 -5.46 8.56
N ASP A 45 14.48 -6.11 9.72
CA ASP A 45 13.90 -7.42 10.00
C ASP A 45 12.44 -7.29 10.45
N LEU A 46 11.52 -7.77 9.61
CA LEU A 46 10.08 -7.74 9.88
C LEU A 46 9.72 -8.56 11.12
N ARG A 47 10.44 -9.65 11.40
CA ARG A 47 10.16 -10.51 12.56
C ARG A 47 10.52 -9.80 13.86
N THR A 48 11.65 -9.10 13.87
CA THR A 48 12.09 -8.32 15.04
C THR A 48 11.08 -7.22 15.39
N ALA A 49 10.51 -6.54 14.40
CA ALA A 49 9.46 -5.54 14.61
C ALA A 49 8.07 -6.13 14.90
N SER A 50 7.91 -7.46 14.82
CA SER A 50 6.62 -8.16 15.00
C SER A 50 5.50 -7.60 14.12
N VAL A 51 5.83 -7.15 12.91
CA VAL A 51 4.84 -6.58 11.98
C VAL A 51 3.98 -7.67 11.37
N TYR A 52 2.72 -7.36 11.07
CA TYR A 52 1.76 -8.33 10.56
C TYR A 52 2.23 -9.09 9.31
N CYS A 53 2.94 -8.41 8.39
CA CYS A 53 3.39 -9.03 7.15
C CYS A 53 4.60 -9.96 7.31
N ALA A 54 5.20 -10.07 8.51
CA ALA A 54 6.36 -10.92 8.75
C ALA A 54 6.12 -12.41 8.45
N THR A 55 4.86 -12.86 8.48
CA THR A 55 4.49 -14.24 8.11
C THR A 55 4.87 -14.57 6.66
N TRP A 56 4.82 -13.59 5.75
CA TRP A 56 4.98 -13.81 4.31
C TRP A 56 6.23 -13.12 3.74
N ASP A 57 6.60 -11.94 4.26
CA ASP A 57 7.60 -11.09 3.63
C ASP A 57 8.95 -11.03 4.38
N ALA A 58 9.07 -11.68 5.54
CA ALA A 58 10.28 -11.58 6.36
C ALA A 58 11.54 -12.14 5.67
N ASP A 59 11.38 -13.12 4.79
CA ASP A 59 12.51 -13.78 4.12
C ASP A 59 12.89 -13.10 2.79
N GLN A 60 12.24 -11.98 2.44
CA GLN A 60 12.65 -11.13 1.32
C GLN A 60 14.10 -10.63 1.49
N PRO A 61 14.85 -10.41 0.40
CA PRO A 61 16.23 -9.95 0.51
C PRO A 61 16.29 -8.57 1.19
N LEU A 62 17.42 -8.27 1.84
CA LEU A 62 17.61 -6.99 2.52
C LEU A 62 17.36 -5.81 1.56
N SER A 63 17.81 -5.92 0.31
CA SER A 63 17.58 -4.90 -0.73
C SER A 63 16.11 -4.59 -0.97
N TRP A 64 15.20 -5.55 -0.77
CA TRP A 64 13.76 -5.36 -0.87
C TRP A 64 13.19 -4.74 0.41
N ARG A 65 13.58 -5.29 1.57
CA ARG A 65 13.10 -4.86 2.90
C ARG A 65 13.52 -3.43 3.23
N SER A 66 14.70 -3.00 2.76
CA SER A 66 15.29 -1.68 3.01
C SER A 66 15.11 -0.67 1.89
N LYS A 67 14.37 -1.01 0.83
CA LYS A 67 14.23 -0.14 -0.36
C LYS A 67 13.45 1.14 -0.06
N TYR A 68 12.40 1.01 0.76
CA TYR A 68 11.49 2.08 1.13
C TYR A 68 11.25 2.07 2.63
N GLY A 69 10.91 3.22 3.20
CA GLY A 69 10.47 3.31 4.59
C GLY A 69 9.19 2.51 4.86
N TRP A 70 8.94 2.14 6.11
CA TRP A 70 7.86 1.24 6.49
C TRP A 70 6.59 1.97 6.90
N THR A 71 5.44 1.33 6.70
CA THR A 71 4.15 1.76 7.25
C THR A 71 3.21 0.59 7.54
N ALA A 72 2.30 0.78 8.49
CA ALA A 72 1.05 0.03 8.57
C ALA A 72 -0.03 0.68 7.68
N PHE A 73 -0.90 -0.15 7.11
CA PHE A 73 -2.00 0.33 6.27
C PHE A 73 -3.36 -0.23 6.69
N CYS A 74 -4.34 0.66 6.75
CA CYS A 74 -5.75 0.36 7.00
C CYS A 74 -6.63 1.45 6.40
N GLY A 75 -6.19 2.01 5.26
CA GLY A 75 -6.85 3.11 4.58
C GLY A 75 -8.20 2.72 3.97
N PRO A 76 -9.02 3.71 3.59
CA PRO A 76 -10.39 3.48 3.14
C PRO A 76 -10.49 2.89 1.72
N VAL A 77 -9.41 2.91 0.92
CA VAL A 77 -9.40 2.48 -0.48
C VAL A 77 -8.16 1.63 -0.76
N GLY A 78 -8.37 0.45 -1.34
CA GLY A 78 -7.30 -0.49 -1.66
C GLY A 78 -7.31 -1.72 -0.75
N PRO A 79 -6.47 -2.71 -1.03
CA PRO A 79 -6.37 -3.93 -0.23
C PRO A 79 -5.86 -3.61 1.17
N THR A 80 -6.35 -4.33 2.16
CA THR A 80 -5.90 -4.26 3.56
C THR A 80 -5.58 -5.66 4.07
N GLY A 81 -4.92 -5.76 5.22
CA GLY A 81 -4.48 -7.04 5.76
C GLY A 81 -3.46 -7.73 4.83
N GLN A 82 -3.58 -9.04 4.67
CA GLN A 82 -2.60 -9.84 3.92
C GLN A 82 -2.43 -9.37 2.47
N ASP A 83 -3.52 -8.99 1.79
CA ASP A 83 -3.48 -8.57 0.39
C ASP A 83 -2.72 -7.24 0.18
N SER A 84 -2.45 -6.50 1.26
CA SER A 84 -1.68 -5.25 1.22
C SER A 84 -0.19 -5.44 1.46
N CYS A 85 0.22 -6.59 2.02
CA CYS A 85 1.60 -6.85 2.42
C CYS A 85 2.56 -6.72 1.23
N GLY A 86 3.65 -5.97 1.46
CA GLY A 86 4.70 -5.74 0.49
C GLY A 86 4.38 -4.72 -0.61
N LYS A 87 3.14 -4.21 -0.71
CA LYS A 87 2.80 -3.16 -1.69
C LYS A 87 3.37 -1.80 -1.28
N CYS A 88 3.50 -0.90 -2.26
CA CYS A 88 4.03 0.44 -2.04
C CYS A 88 2.98 1.53 -2.23
N LEU A 89 3.12 2.59 -1.43
CA LEU A 89 2.30 3.78 -1.50
C LEU A 89 3.19 5.00 -1.75
N LEU A 90 2.79 5.88 -2.67
CA LEU A 90 3.27 7.26 -2.70
C LEU A 90 2.42 8.08 -1.74
N VAL A 91 3.00 8.54 -0.64
CA VAL A 91 2.30 9.32 0.40
C VAL A 91 2.67 10.79 0.23
N THR A 92 1.64 11.66 0.23
CA THR A 92 1.80 13.11 0.07
C THR A 92 1.20 13.83 1.28
N ASN A 93 2.00 14.61 2.02
CA ASN A 93 1.49 15.51 3.05
C ASN A 93 0.67 16.63 2.39
N THR A 94 -0.62 16.74 2.72
CA THR A 94 -1.52 17.72 2.10
C THR A 94 -1.22 19.16 2.52
N GLY A 95 -0.59 19.36 3.68
CA GLY A 95 -0.25 20.69 4.19
C GLY A 95 0.99 21.30 3.54
N THR A 96 1.97 20.47 3.17
CA THR A 96 3.29 20.93 2.70
C THR A 96 3.63 20.49 1.28
N GLY A 97 2.91 19.50 0.74
CA GLY A 97 3.22 18.87 -0.55
C GLY A 97 4.44 17.93 -0.51
N ALA A 98 5.06 17.72 0.66
CA ALA A 98 6.17 16.78 0.80
C ALA A 98 5.70 15.34 0.53
N GLN A 99 6.54 14.55 -0.17
CA GLN A 99 6.20 13.21 -0.63
C GLN A 99 7.25 12.18 -0.23
N VAL A 100 6.80 10.94 -0.02
CA VAL A 100 7.65 9.78 0.22
C VAL A 100 6.97 8.50 -0.26
N THR A 101 7.76 7.60 -0.87
CA THR A 101 7.29 6.24 -1.17
C THR A 101 7.59 5.33 0.01
N VAL A 102 6.59 4.57 0.45
CA VAL A 102 6.66 3.66 1.61
C VAL A 102 6.21 2.26 1.22
N ARG A 103 6.66 1.25 1.96
CA ARG A 103 6.20 -0.14 1.85
C ARG A 103 5.28 -0.49 3.01
N ILE A 104 4.15 -1.11 2.68
CA ILE A 104 3.21 -1.66 3.67
C ILE A 104 3.80 -2.93 4.25
N VAL A 105 4.07 -2.93 5.55
CA VAL A 105 4.62 -4.08 6.28
C VAL A 105 3.72 -4.53 7.43
N ASP A 106 2.68 -3.75 7.74
CA ASP A 106 1.83 -3.97 8.88
C ASP A 106 0.38 -3.54 8.62
N GLN A 107 -0.51 -3.86 9.56
CA GLN A 107 -1.91 -3.43 9.55
C GLN A 107 -2.20 -2.50 10.72
N CYS A 108 -3.17 -1.60 10.54
CA CYS A 108 -3.61 -0.68 11.59
C CYS A 108 -5.13 -0.69 11.77
N SER A 109 -5.63 0.12 12.71
CA SER A 109 -7.06 0.28 13.00
C SER A 109 -7.52 1.75 13.04
N ASN A 110 -6.67 2.69 12.59
CA ASN A 110 -6.95 4.13 12.61
C ASN A 110 -7.67 4.64 11.34
N GLY A 111 -7.97 3.77 10.38
CA GLY A 111 -8.63 4.11 9.11
C GLY A 111 -7.70 4.81 8.11
N GLY A 112 -6.38 4.71 8.26
CA GLY A 112 -5.41 5.40 7.43
C GLY A 112 -4.05 4.70 7.39
N LEU A 113 -3.00 5.44 7.77
CA LEU A 113 -1.63 4.96 7.79
C LEU A 113 -1.03 5.09 9.19
N ASP A 114 -0.06 4.23 9.49
CA ASP A 114 0.83 4.39 10.63
C ASP A 114 2.27 4.31 10.13
N LEU A 115 2.91 5.45 9.93
CA LEU A 115 4.24 5.54 9.30
C LEU A 115 5.33 5.18 10.32
N ASP A 116 6.46 4.64 9.88
CA ASP A 116 7.66 4.72 10.74
C ASP A 116 7.96 6.19 11.07
N VAL A 117 8.38 6.47 12.31
CA VAL A 117 8.64 7.84 12.79
C VAL A 117 9.64 8.60 11.92
N ASN A 118 10.63 7.93 11.34
CA ASN A 118 11.62 8.60 10.48
C ASN A 118 10.99 9.00 9.14
N VAL A 119 10.06 8.19 8.64
CA VAL A 119 9.27 8.49 7.43
C VAL A 119 8.28 9.63 7.70
N PHE A 120 7.58 9.58 8.83
CA PHE A 120 6.68 10.65 9.25
C PHE A 120 7.40 12.00 9.30
N ASN A 121 8.56 12.03 9.97
CA ASN A 121 9.39 13.24 10.11
C ASN A 121 9.94 13.74 8.76
N GLN A 122 10.17 12.86 7.80
CA GLN A 122 10.62 13.25 6.45
C GLN A 122 9.58 14.11 5.72
N ILE A 123 8.28 13.85 5.93
CA ILE A 123 7.19 14.59 5.28
C ILE A 123 6.50 15.61 6.19
N ASP A 124 6.75 15.61 7.50
CA ASP A 124 6.32 16.65 8.44
C ASP A 124 7.24 17.90 8.40
N THR A 125 7.39 18.48 7.20
CA THR A 125 8.40 19.51 6.95
C THR A 125 8.11 20.86 7.62
N ASP A 126 6.92 21.06 8.17
CA ASP A 126 6.55 22.26 8.94
C ASP A 126 6.35 21.97 10.45
N GLY A 127 6.60 20.73 10.89
CA GLY A 127 6.55 20.30 12.29
C GLY A 127 5.15 20.24 12.91
N LYS A 128 4.08 20.58 12.16
CA LYS A 128 2.72 20.58 12.70
C LYS A 128 2.22 19.17 12.99
N GLY A 129 2.65 18.20 12.18
CA GLY A 129 2.29 16.80 12.34
C GLY A 129 2.72 16.26 13.69
N ASN A 130 3.98 16.48 14.07
CA ASN A 130 4.50 16.12 15.39
C ASN A 130 3.76 16.87 16.51
N ALA A 131 3.49 18.17 16.33
CA ALA A 131 2.80 18.96 17.34
C ALA A 131 1.38 18.45 17.66
N GLN A 132 0.67 17.90 16.67
CA GLN A 132 -0.69 17.37 16.82
C GLN A 132 -0.79 15.83 16.89
N GLY A 133 0.32 15.12 16.64
CA GLY A 133 0.40 13.66 16.64
C GLY A 133 -0.10 12.96 15.37
N TYR A 134 -0.33 13.68 14.27
CA TYR A 134 -0.71 13.08 12.99
C TYR A 134 -0.54 14.05 11.81
N LEU A 135 -0.41 13.51 10.60
CA LEU A 135 -0.52 14.23 9.34
C LEU A 135 -1.86 13.94 8.65
N ILE A 136 -2.28 14.88 7.81
CA ILE A 136 -3.29 14.60 6.77
C ILE A 136 -2.53 14.37 5.47
N VAL A 137 -2.79 13.22 4.84
CA VAL A 137 -2.07 12.77 3.65
C VAL A 137 -3.02 12.33 2.54
N ASN A 138 -2.53 12.38 1.32
CA ASN A 138 -3.06 11.59 0.21
C ASN A 138 -2.13 10.39 0.01
N TYR A 139 -2.67 9.28 -0.51
CA TYR A 139 -1.83 8.18 -0.98
C TYR A 139 -2.31 7.63 -2.32
N ASP A 140 -1.36 7.12 -3.08
CA ASP A 140 -1.58 6.33 -4.30
C ASP A 140 -0.84 5.00 -4.18
N PHE A 141 -1.51 3.88 -4.50
CA PHE A 141 -0.81 2.62 -4.72
C PHE A 141 0.05 2.72 -5.98
N VAL A 142 1.35 2.44 -5.82
CA VAL A 142 2.35 2.54 -6.89
C VAL A 142 3.12 1.24 -7.03
N ASP A 143 3.70 1.02 -8.21
CA ASP A 143 4.66 -0.05 -8.40
C ASP A 143 5.91 0.19 -7.54
N CYS A 144 6.33 -0.83 -6.79
CA CYS A 144 7.55 -0.79 -6.02
C CYS A 144 8.81 -0.85 -6.90
N GLY A 145 8.71 -1.36 -8.13
CA GLY A 145 9.84 -1.57 -9.04
C GLY A 145 10.85 -2.59 -8.52
N ASP A 146 10.37 -3.60 -7.79
CA ASP A 146 11.18 -4.65 -7.15
C ASP A 146 11.70 -5.70 -8.12
#